data_AF-A0A7G2SF03-F1
#
_entry.id   AF-A0A7G2SF03-F1
#
_cell.length_a   1.000
_cell.length_b   1.000
_cell.length_c   1.000
_cell.angle_alpha   90.00
_cell.angle_beta   90.00
_cell.angle_gamma   90.00
#
_symmetry.space_group_name_H-M   'P 1'
#
loop_
_entity.id
_entity.type
_entity.pdbx_description
1 polymer ?
#
loop_
_entity_poly.entity_id
_entity_poly.type
_entity_poly.pdbx_seq_one_letter_code
_entity_poly.pdbx_strand_id
1 'polypeptide(L)'
;MQKHPVIEQLIEAHLEFLAQEFSMPDTIHDEFNAFYHWLKQQQLKNIWTFEQIYQLIQKQILDTPASAFLIEQIAEHIRFALIHPINDQTKIEDVIPVLTIDQIAQYVASKAEHRQALIKQVTTNPAFSAMVTQLIQHAIQDYMDNSLMAKKVPGVGRFMKMGKSVLESVTDSNLDDTVNNYLQKNIIKLSQLSETVLNQHFSEEKLYHFQANLWHKIKLQPLNVLRRYVEVNDLPKTVELGHEIWEHIRQTDYLKQQVHDGVYAWYARNQERSFDLLLHDLNIDENLIQNELTQLLNPIIQEMIQSKYLRERARLYLEKFYYSEQIQQILK
;
A
#
# COMPACT_ATOMS: atom_id res chain seq x y z
N MET A 1 34.23 12.80 45.70
CA MET A 1 34.14 11.63 46.60
C MET A 1 35.54 11.08 46.79
N GLN A 2 35.94 10.75 48.01
CA GLN A 2 37.25 10.14 48.26
C GLN A 2 37.20 8.72 47.72
N LYS A 3 38.07 8.38 46.75
CA LYS A 3 38.10 7.03 46.17
C LYS A 3 38.69 6.05 47.18
N HIS A 4 37.93 5.02 47.55
CA HIS A 4 38.43 3.97 48.45
C HIS A 4 39.17 2.91 47.61
N PRO A 5 40.45 2.60 47.91
CA PRO A 5 41.27 1.74 47.06
C PRO A 5 40.70 0.31 46.91
N VAL A 6 40.10 -0.25 47.96
CA VAL A 6 39.45 -1.57 47.92
C VAL A 6 38.20 -1.56 47.04
N ILE A 7 37.38 -0.49 47.10
CA ILE A 7 36.19 -0.34 46.27
C ILE A 7 36.58 -0.25 44.79
N GLU A 8 37.60 0.54 44.45
CA GLU A 8 38.07 0.64 43.06
C GLU A 8 38.61 -0.71 42.56
N GLN A 9 39.34 -1.47 43.38
CA GLN A 9 39.79 -2.82 43.02
C GLN A 9 38.63 -3.79 42.75
N LEU A 10 37.58 -3.76 43.58
CA LEU A 10 36.38 -4.58 43.39
C LEU A 10 35.61 -4.19 42.12
N ILE A 11 35.53 -2.89 41.82
CA ILE A 11 34.92 -2.40 40.59
C ILE A 11 35.73 -2.89 39.38
N GLU A 12 37.05 -2.71 39.35
CA GLU A 12 37.88 -3.17 38.22
C GLU A 12 37.79 -4.69 38.02
N ALA A 13 37.85 -5.47 39.09
CA ALA A 13 37.71 -6.93 39.00
C ALA A 13 36.35 -7.36 38.44
N HIS A 14 35.26 -6.69 38.85
CA HIS A 14 33.93 -6.98 38.32
C HIS A 14 33.81 -6.56 36.84
N LEU A 15 34.43 -5.45 36.45
CA LEU A 15 34.47 -5.02 35.05
C LEU A 15 35.24 -6.01 34.15
N GLU A 16 36.34 -6.56 34.64
CA GLU A 16 37.09 -7.61 33.94
C GLU A 16 36.28 -8.90 33.81
N PHE A 17 35.58 -9.30 34.88
CA PHE A 17 34.66 -10.44 34.83
C PHE A 17 33.58 -10.26 33.77
N LEU A 18 32.86 -9.13 33.76
CA LEU A 18 31.81 -8.88 32.76
C LEU A 18 32.36 -8.85 31.34
N ALA A 19 33.53 -8.24 31.14
CA ALA A 19 34.17 -8.20 29.82
C ALA A 19 34.50 -9.62 29.33
N GLN A 20 34.98 -10.49 30.22
CA GLN A 20 35.28 -11.88 29.89
C GLN A 20 34.00 -12.69 29.60
N GLU A 21 32.98 -12.60 30.45
CA GLU A 21 31.71 -13.34 30.28
C GLU A 21 31.02 -12.97 28.98
N PHE A 22 30.88 -11.67 28.68
CA PHE A 22 30.22 -11.23 27.45
C PHE A 22 31.09 -11.45 26.21
N SER A 23 32.42 -11.61 26.33
CA SER A 23 33.26 -11.97 25.19
C SER A 23 32.99 -13.39 24.67
N MET A 24 32.38 -14.26 25.50
CA MET A 24 31.98 -15.60 25.11
C MET A 24 30.71 -15.55 24.26
N PRO A 25 30.71 -16.09 23.02
CA PRO A 25 29.53 -16.07 22.17
C PRO A 25 28.30 -16.77 22.77
N ASP A 26 28.54 -17.86 23.52
CA ASP A 26 27.46 -18.67 24.11
C ASP A 26 26.67 -17.87 25.17
N THR A 27 27.35 -17.05 25.99
CA THR A 27 26.71 -16.23 27.02
C THR A 27 25.68 -15.27 26.43
N ILE A 28 26.01 -14.63 25.31
CA ILE A 28 25.11 -13.70 24.63
C ILE A 28 23.87 -14.43 24.11
N HIS A 29 24.08 -15.59 23.51
CA HIS A 29 23.02 -16.42 22.98
C HIS A 29 22.08 -16.88 24.10
N ASP A 30 22.64 -17.34 25.22
CA ASP A 30 21.89 -17.80 26.37
C ASP A 30 21.06 -16.67 27.00
N GLU A 31 21.62 -15.47 27.17
CA GLU A 31 20.91 -14.30 27.69
C GLU A 31 19.76 -13.88 26.76
N PHE A 32 19.98 -13.89 25.44
CA PHE A 32 18.94 -13.54 24.47
C PHE A 32 17.80 -14.59 24.47
N ASN A 33 18.15 -15.87 24.51
CA ASN A 33 17.17 -16.96 24.59
C ASN A 33 16.39 -16.90 25.91
N ALA A 34 17.07 -16.65 27.04
CA ALA A 34 16.42 -16.51 28.34
C ALA A 34 15.42 -15.35 28.33
N PHE A 35 15.79 -14.20 27.75
CA PHE A 35 14.88 -13.07 27.57
C PHE A 35 13.69 -13.44 26.67
N TYR A 36 13.92 -14.08 25.53
CA TYR A 36 12.85 -14.51 24.62
C TYR A 36 11.87 -15.49 25.31
N HIS A 37 12.38 -16.48 26.04
CA HIS A 37 11.57 -17.44 26.79
C HIS A 37 10.76 -16.80 27.92
N TRP A 38 11.30 -15.77 28.57
CA TRP A 38 10.53 -14.98 29.54
C TRP A 38 9.45 -14.15 28.85
N LEU A 39 9.78 -13.47 27.74
CA LEU A 39 8.88 -12.59 27.01
C LEU A 39 7.66 -13.34 26.47
N LYS A 40 7.87 -14.52 25.86
CA LYS A 40 6.78 -15.33 25.28
C LYS A 40 5.71 -15.74 26.30
N GLN A 41 6.07 -15.82 27.59
CA GLN A 41 5.15 -16.16 28.67
C GLN A 41 4.29 -14.97 29.11
N GLN A 42 4.69 -13.75 28.76
CA GLN A 42 3.95 -12.55 29.12
C GLN A 42 2.74 -12.35 28.19
N GLN A 43 1.69 -11.75 28.73
CA GLN A 43 0.56 -11.24 27.95
C GLN A 43 0.79 -9.78 27.59
N LEU A 44 0.26 -9.35 26.44
CA LEU A 44 0.39 -7.97 25.98
C LEU A 44 -0.03 -6.96 27.06
N LYS A 45 -1.20 -7.16 27.69
CA LYS A 45 -1.74 -6.26 28.73
C LYS A 45 -0.88 -6.14 29.99
N ASN A 46 -0.01 -7.10 30.25
CA ASN A 46 0.87 -7.07 31.42
C ASN A 46 2.11 -6.20 31.20
N ILE A 47 2.50 -5.99 29.93
CA ILE A 47 3.67 -5.18 29.57
C ILE A 47 3.24 -3.79 29.10
N TRP A 48 2.28 -3.73 28.17
CA TRP A 48 1.88 -2.49 27.53
C TRP A 48 0.37 -2.27 27.60
N THR A 49 0.00 -1.05 27.99
CA THR A 49 -1.38 -0.58 27.90
C THR A 49 -1.69 -0.08 26.50
N PHE A 50 -2.98 0.02 26.18
CA PHE A 50 -3.44 0.64 24.95
C PHE A 50 -2.88 2.06 24.79
N GLU A 51 -2.91 2.88 25.85
CA GLU A 51 -2.46 4.28 25.78
C GLU A 51 -0.97 4.38 25.42
N GLN A 52 -0.12 3.49 25.95
CA GLN A 52 1.31 3.50 25.65
C GLN A 52 1.58 3.18 24.17
N ILE A 53 0.91 2.15 23.64
CA ILE A 53 1.05 1.76 22.22
C ILE A 53 0.49 2.85 21.32
N TYR A 54 -0.70 3.36 21.65
CA TYR A 54 -1.35 4.40 20.87
C TYR A 54 -0.52 5.70 20.85
N GLN A 55 0.01 6.16 21.99
CA GLN A 55 0.86 7.35 22.05
C GLN A 55 2.11 7.21 21.18
N LEU A 56 2.74 6.03 21.18
CA LEU A 56 3.89 5.77 20.30
C LEU A 56 3.48 5.82 18.82
N ILE A 57 2.38 5.15 18.45
CA ILE A 57 1.90 5.09 17.07
C ILE A 57 1.45 6.47 16.59
N GLN A 58 0.70 7.22 17.39
CA GLN A 58 0.32 8.60 17.12
C GLN A 58 1.56 9.45 16.88
N LYS A 59 2.55 9.39 17.77
CA LYS A 59 3.77 10.17 17.62
C LYS A 59 4.52 9.84 16.33
N GLN A 60 4.65 8.55 16.00
CA GLN A 60 5.42 8.10 14.84
C GLN A 60 4.69 8.33 13.51
N ILE A 61 3.38 8.07 13.44
CA ILE A 61 2.61 8.14 12.19
C ILE A 61 2.05 9.55 11.96
N LEU A 62 1.57 10.21 13.03
CA LEU A 62 0.80 11.45 12.92
C LEU A 62 1.62 12.68 13.25
N ASP A 63 2.56 12.61 14.19
CA ASP A 63 3.30 13.81 14.64
C ASP A 63 4.70 13.92 14.02
N THR A 64 5.29 12.81 13.57
CA THR A 64 6.65 12.80 12.99
C THR A 64 6.60 12.85 11.47
N PRO A 65 7.01 13.96 10.82
CA PRO A 65 7.12 14.01 9.36
C PRO A 65 8.21 13.06 8.86
N ALA A 66 8.03 12.53 7.65
CA ALA A 66 9.10 11.80 6.97
C ALA A 66 10.28 12.75 6.71
N SER A 67 11.51 12.28 6.94
CA SER A 67 12.69 13.08 6.65
C SER A 67 12.89 13.23 5.13
N ALA A 68 13.45 14.36 4.69
CA ALA A 68 13.80 14.57 3.29
C ALA A 68 14.67 13.42 2.73
N PHE A 69 15.62 12.93 3.54
CA PHE A 69 16.45 11.79 3.18
C PHE A 69 15.63 10.50 2.98
N LEU A 70 14.65 10.21 3.84
CA LEU A 70 13.79 9.04 3.67
C LEU A 70 12.96 9.14 2.38
N ILE A 71 12.43 10.31 2.07
CA ILE A 71 11.66 10.57 0.84
C ILE A 71 12.53 10.35 -0.41
N GLU A 72 13.76 10.86 -0.39
CA GLU A 72 14.76 10.63 -1.44
C GLU A 72 15.07 9.13 -1.58
N GLN A 73 15.27 8.43 -0.47
CA GLN A 73 15.49 6.98 -0.49
C GLN A 73 14.30 6.23 -1.09
N ILE A 74 13.06 6.60 -0.79
CA ILE A 74 11.87 5.99 -1.39
C ILE A 74 11.88 6.18 -2.90
N ALA A 75 12.15 7.40 -3.39
CA ALA A 75 12.23 7.68 -4.82
C ALA A 75 13.33 6.85 -5.50
N GLU A 76 14.50 6.74 -4.88
CA GLU A 76 15.62 5.95 -5.39
C GLU A 76 15.33 4.44 -5.39
N HIS A 77 14.66 3.89 -4.39
CA HIS A 77 14.28 2.47 -4.37
C HIS A 77 13.23 2.16 -5.45
N ILE A 78 12.25 3.04 -5.65
CA ILE A 78 11.27 2.90 -6.73
C ILE A 78 11.98 2.97 -8.09
N ARG A 79 12.91 3.93 -8.26
CA ARG A 79 13.74 4.05 -9.45
C ARG A 79 14.51 2.77 -9.72
N PHE A 80 15.23 2.27 -8.72
CA PHE A 80 16.02 1.04 -8.80
C PHE A 80 15.15 -0.17 -9.19
N ALA A 81 14.02 -0.35 -8.52
CA ALA A 81 13.08 -1.44 -8.81
C ALA A 81 12.55 -1.36 -10.24
N LEU A 82 12.22 -0.16 -10.73
CA LEU A 82 11.76 0.02 -12.12
C LEU A 82 12.88 -0.24 -13.13
N ILE A 83 14.10 0.25 -12.87
CA ILE A 83 15.24 0.12 -13.80
C ILE A 83 16.02 -1.20 -13.67
N HIS A 84 15.61 -2.11 -12.78
CA HIS A 84 16.33 -3.35 -12.55
C HIS A 84 16.39 -4.22 -13.81
N PRO A 85 17.57 -4.74 -14.22
CA PRO A 85 17.71 -5.56 -15.43
C PRO A 85 16.87 -6.85 -15.43
N ILE A 86 16.56 -7.38 -14.25
CA ILE A 86 15.72 -8.59 -14.13
C ILE A 86 14.33 -8.39 -14.75
N ASN A 87 13.82 -7.15 -14.80
CA ASN A 87 12.51 -6.83 -15.35
C ASN A 87 12.41 -7.10 -16.86
N ASP A 88 13.53 -7.25 -17.56
CA ASP A 88 13.56 -7.61 -18.98
C ASP A 88 13.29 -9.11 -19.19
N GLN A 89 13.55 -9.94 -18.16
CA GLN A 89 13.43 -11.39 -18.22
C GLN A 89 12.26 -11.93 -17.40
N THR A 90 11.85 -11.21 -16.34
CA THR A 90 10.70 -11.55 -15.50
C THR A 90 9.39 -11.15 -16.19
N LYS A 91 8.50 -12.11 -16.39
CA LYS A 91 7.15 -11.88 -16.91
C LYS A 91 6.18 -11.55 -15.78
N ILE A 92 5.05 -10.94 -16.11
CA ILE A 92 3.98 -10.66 -15.14
C ILE A 92 3.48 -11.95 -14.46
N GLU A 93 3.38 -13.07 -15.18
CA GLU A 93 2.97 -14.37 -14.59
C GLU A 93 3.96 -14.97 -13.60
N ASP A 94 5.25 -14.57 -13.66
CA ASP A 94 6.28 -15.05 -12.74
C ASP A 94 6.15 -14.39 -11.35
N VAL A 95 5.48 -13.23 -11.27
CA VAL A 95 5.28 -12.46 -10.03
C VAL A 95 3.86 -12.57 -9.50
N ILE A 96 2.87 -12.59 -10.39
CA ILE A 96 1.46 -12.66 -10.00
C ILE A 96 0.90 -14.03 -10.41
N PRO A 97 0.60 -14.92 -9.44
CA PRO A 97 0.04 -16.22 -9.75
C PRO A 97 -1.31 -16.10 -10.44
N VAL A 98 -1.53 -16.91 -11.49
CA VAL A 98 -2.82 -16.95 -12.20
C VAL A 98 -3.99 -17.25 -11.27
N LEU A 99 -3.79 -18.11 -10.26
CA LEU A 99 -4.81 -18.44 -9.27
C LEU A 99 -5.26 -17.21 -8.48
N THR A 100 -4.34 -16.30 -8.14
CA THR A 100 -4.65 -15.05 -7.46
C THR A 100 -5.48 -14.13 -8.38
N ILE A 101 -5.14 -14.05 -9.66
CA ILE A 101 -5.89 -13.26 -10.64
C ILE A 101 -7.31 -13.81 -10.83
N ASP A 102 -7.46 -15.13 -10.94
CA ASP A 102 -8.76 -15.79 -11.07
C ASP A 102 -9.62 -15.59 -9.81
N GLN A 103 -9.03 -15.68 -8.62
CA GLN A 103 -9.74 -15.41 -7.36
C GLN A 103 -10.20 -13.95 -7.25
N ILE A 104 -9.34 -12.99 -7.61
CA ILE A 104 -9.72 -11.57 -7.67
C ILE A 104 -10.82 -11.37 -8.74
N ALA A 105 -10.73 -12.06 -9.87
CA ALA A 105 -11.74 -12.03 -10.93
C ALA A 105 -13.12 -12.42 -10.41
N GLN A 106 -13.18 -13.60 -9.79
CA GLN A 106 -14.41 -14.19 -9.29
C GLN A 106 -14.97 -13.32 -8.16
N TYR A 107 -14.10 -12.79 -7.30
CA TYR A 107 -14.50 -11.88 -6.24
C TYR A 107 -15.10 -10.58 -6.80
N VAL A 108 -14.45 -9.93 -7.77
CA VAL A 108 -14.95 -8.67 -8.36
C VAL A 108 -16.19 -8.91 -9.23
N ALA A 109 -16.23 -9.99 -10.00
CA ALA A 109 -17.34 -10.33 -10.88
C ALA A 109 -18.62 -10.64 -10.08
N SER A 110 -18.47 -11.29 -8.91
CA SER A 110 -19.58 -11.64 -8.00
C SER A 110 -20.17 -10.44 -7.27
N LYS A 111 -19.53 -9.26 -7.29
CA LYS A 111 -20.08 -8.00 -6.75
C LYS A 111 -21.05 -7.31 -7.71
N ALA A 112 -22.12 -8.01 -8.08
CA ALA A 112 -23.13 -7.49 -9.02
C ALA A 112 -23.77 -6.17 -8.57
N GLU A 113 -24.08 -6.04 -7.27
CA GLU A 113 -24.71 -4.83 -6.72
C GLU A 113 -23.81 -3.60 -6.82
N HIS A 114 -22.53 -3.72 -6.45
CA HIS A 114 -21.57 -2.60 -6.54
C HIS A 114 -21.36 -2.17 -7.99
N ARG A 115 -21.30 -3.12 -8.92
CA ARG A 115 -21.18 -2.84 -10.36
C ARG A 115 -22.40 -2.12 -10.91
N GLN A 116 -23.60 -2.59 -10.59
CA GLN A 116 -24.85 -1.94 -11.01
C GLN A 116 -24.95 -0.52 -10.44
N ALA A 117 -24.60 -0.34 -9.17
CA ALA A 117 -24.58 0.98 -8.54
C ALA A 117 -23.60 1.95 -9.23
N LEU A 118 -22.39 1.48 -9.57
CA LEU A 118 -21.40 2.29 -10.28
C LEU A 118 -21.83 2.61 -11.72
N ILE A 119 -22.34 1.64 -12.47
CA ILE A 119 -22.87 1.86 -13.83
C ILE A 119 -23.98 2.91 -13.79
N LYS A 120 -24.92 2.79 -12.84
CA LYS A 120 -26.00 3.75 -12.64
C LYS A 120 -25.46 5.15 -12.30
N GLN A 121 -24.46 5.26 -11.44
CA GLN A 121 -23.86 6.55 -11.08
C GLN A 121 -23.16 7.21 -12.29
N VAL A 122 -22.52 6.42 -13.15
CA VAL A 122 -21.88 6.92 -14.38
C VAL A 122 -22.94 7.32 -15.42
N THR A 123 -23.96 6.50 -15.66
CA THR A 123 -24.97 6.79 -16.70
C THR A 123 -25.90 7.93 -16.35
N THR A 124 -26.16 8.14 -15.05
CA THR A 124 -26.94 9.28 -14.55
C THR A 124 -26.11 10.57 -14.47
N ASN A 125 -24.79 10.51 -14.69
CA ASN A 125 -23.94 11.70 -14.72
C ASN A 125 -24.28 12.58 -15.94
N PRO A 126 -24.51 13.90 -15.74
CA PRO A 126 -24.77 14.84 -16.84
C PRO A 126 -23.70 14.85 -17.93
N ALA A 127 -22.42 14.63 -17.58
CA ALA A 127 -21.32 14.58 -18.54
C ALA A 127 -21.43 13.37 -19.48
N PHE A 128 -21.85 12.21 -18.96
CA PHE A 128 -22.09 11.03 -19.78
C PHE A 128 -23.24 11.27 -20.77
N SER A 129 -24.32 11.89 -20.30
CA SER A 129 -25.47 12.25 -21.15
C SER A 129 -25.08 13.24 -22.25
N ALA A 130 -24.25 14.22 -21.94
CA ALA A 130 -23.71 15.16 -22.91
C ALA A 130 -22.83 14.46 -23.96
N MET A 131 -21.93 13.56 -23.52
CA MET A 131 -21.05 12.78 -24.42
C MET A 131 -21.87 11.91 -25.38
N VAL A 132 -22.86 11.16 -24.89
CA VAL A 132 -23.72 10.33 -25.75
C VAL A 132 -24.49 11.19 -26.75
N THR A 133 -25.00 12.33 -26.31
CA THR A 133 -25.70 13.28 -27.18
C THR A 133 -24.78 13.80 -28.30
N GLN A 134 -23.55 14.20 -27.95
CA GLN A 134 -22.55 14.66 -28.91
C GLN A 134 -22.12 13.57 -29.89
N LEU A 135 -21.93 12.34 -29.43
CA LEU A 135 -21.60 11.21 -30.30
C LEU A 135 -22.73 10.91 -31.29
N ILE A 136 -23.99 10.97 -30.86
CA ILE A 136 -25.14 10.78 -31.76
C ILE A 136 -25.23 11.94 -32.77
N GLN A 137 -25.04 13.18 -32.32
CA GLN A 137 -24.99 14.35 -33.19
C GLN A 137 -23.90 14.21 -34.26
N HIS A 138 -22.67 13.88 -33.86
CA HIS A 138 -21.57 13.65 -34.80
C HIS A 138 -21.84 12.46 -35.73
N ALA A 139 -22.39 11.35 -35.24
CA ALA A 139 -22.72 10.22 -36.10
C ALA A 139 -23.79 10.55 -37.14
N ILE A 140 -24.79 11.36 -36.79
CA ILE A 140 -25.83 11.83 -37.72
C ILE A 140 -25.21 12.81 -38.73
N GLN A 141 -24.40 13.76 -38.26
CA GLN A 141 -23.70 14.72 -39.11
C GLN A 141 -22.77 14.02 -40.11
N ASP A 142 -21.91 13.10 -39.63
CA ASP A 142 -21.01 12.31 -40.46
C ASP A 142 -21.77 11.46 -41.48
N TYR A 143 -22.91 10.87 -41.10
CA TYR A 143 -23.75 10.12 -42.03
C TYR A 143 -24.35 11.03 -43.11
N MET A 144 -24.84 12.22 -42.74
CA MET A 144 -25.36 13.20 -43.69
C MET A 144 -24.27 13.66 -44.66
N ASP A 145 -23.12 14.10 -44.15
CA ASP A 145 -22.01 14.62 -44.93
C ASP A 145 -21.44 13.54 -45.89
N ASN A 146 -21.28 12.31 -45.41
CA ASN A 146 -20.79 11.21 -46.24
C ASN A 146 -21.85 10.65 -47.22
N SER A 147 -23.13 10.64 -46.86
CA SER A 147 -24.20 10.20 -47.78
C SER A 147 -24.44 11.20 -48.91
N LEU A 148 -24.23 12.51 -48.65
CA LEU A 148 -24.27 13.57 -49.65
C LEU A 148 -23.02 13.56 -50.55
N MET A 149 -21.87 13.09 -50.05
CA MET A 149 -20.67 12.83 -50.86
C MET A 149 -20.74 11.52 -51.67
N ALA A 150 -21.61 10.57 -51.32
CA ALA A 150 -21.88 9.36 -52.12
C ALA A 150 -22.68 9.63 -53.42
N LYS A 151 -22.62 10.85 -53.96
CA LYS A 151 -23.09 11.20 -55.30
C LYS A 151 -22.15 10.62 -56.36
N LYS A 152 -22.42 9.37 -56.76
CA LYS A 152 -22.29 8.76 -58.10
C LYS A 152 -21.90 7.28 -57.99
N VAL A 153 -22.88 6.43 -57.70
CA VAL A 153 -22.80 5.00 -58.06
C VAL A 153 -23.86 4.73 -59.13
N PRO A 154 -23.47 4.50 -60.41
CA PRO A 154 -24.40 4.14 -61.47
C PRO A 154 -25.08 2.81 -61.15
N GLY A 155 -26.42 2.78 -61.07
CA GLY A 155 -27.20 1.53 -60.98
C GLY A 155 -28.23 1.41 -59.85
N VAL A 156 -28.27 2.33 -58.87
CA VAL A 156 -29.17 2.19 -57.69
C VAL A 156 -30.42 3.08 -57.78
N GLY A 157 -31.18 2.96 -58.88
CA GLY A 157 -32.35 3.80 -59.16
C GLY A 157 -33.65 3.45 -58.39
N ARG A 158 -33.68 2.39 -57.58
CA ARG A 158 -34.92 1.89 -56.95
C ARG A 158 -35.04 2.07 -55.43
N PHE A 159 -33.95 2.36 -54.71
CA PHE A 159 -34.00 2.60 -53.26
C PHE A 159 -34.08 4.08 -52.87
N MET A 160 -33.86 4.99 -53.82
CA MET A 160 -33.87 6.44 -53.57
C MET A 160 -35.28 7.04 -53.48
N LYS A 161 -36.33 6.32 -53.89
CA LYS A 161 -37.71 6.84 -53.89
C LYS A 161 -38.45 6.70 -52.56
N MET A 162 -37.95 5.88 -51.63
CA MET A 162 -38.60 5.65 -50.34
C MET A 162 -38.04 6.57 -49.23
N GLY A 163 -36.81 7.09 -49.37
CA GLY A 163 -36.24 8.09 -48.47
C GLY A 163 -36.57 9.55 -48.83
N LYS A 164 -37.15 9.81 -50.02
CA LYS A 164 -37.37 11.16 -50.54
C LYS A 164 -38.50 11.93 -49.84
N SER A 165 -39.50 11.26 -49.27
CA SER A 165 -40.63 11.95 -48.63
C SER A 165 -40.36 12.43 -47.20
N VAL A 166 -39.29 11.97 -46.56
CA VAL A 166 -38.87 12.42 -45.21
C VAL A 166 -37.86 13.56 -45.30
N LEU A 167 -37.08 13.61 -46.39
CA LEU A 167 -36.06 14.62 -46.62
C LEU A 167 -36.59 15.95 -47.19
N GLU A 168 -37.73 15.96 -47.90
CA GLU A 168 -38.26 17.19 -48.52
C GLU A 168 -39.07 18.09 -47.56
N SER A 169 -39.35 17.67 -46.32
CA SER A 169 -40.10 18.47 -45.33
C SER A 169 -39.24 19.10 -44.22
N VAL A 170 -37.92 18.90 -44.23
CA VAL A 170 -37.01 19.45 -43.23
C VAL A 170 -35.84 20.11 -43.95
N THR A 171 -35.90 21.42 -44.10
CA THR A 171 -34.77 22.24 -44.57
C THR A 171 -33.56 22.04 -43.67
N ASP A 172 -32.37 21.98 -44.26
CA ASP A 172 -31.06 21.64 -43.62
C ASP A 172 -30.77 22.32 -42.28
N SER A 173 -31.35 23.49 -42.00
CA SER A 173 -31.15 24.22 -40.74
C SER A 173 -32.01 23.73 -39.56
N ASN A 174 -33.10 23.01 -39.80
CA ASN A 174 -34.06 22.62 -38.75
C ASN A 174 -33.88 21.17 -38.27
N LEU A 175 -33.15 20.34 -39.01
CA LEU A 175 -32.95 18.93 -38.66
C LEU A 175 -32.04 18.81 -37.43
N ASP A 176 -30.91 19.52 -37.41
CA ASP A 176 -29.97 19.53 -36.28
C ASP A 176 -30.65 20.03 -35.01
N ASP A 177 -31.38 21.15 -35.07
CA ASP A 177 -32.11 21.68 -33.91
C ASP A 177 -33.23 20.74 -33.44
N THR A 178 -33.89 20.03 -34.35
CA THR A 178 -34.93 19.05 -34.00
C THR A 178 -34.33 17.80 -33.35
N VAL A 179 -33.21 17.30 -33.88
CA VAL A 179 -32.44 16.18 -33.32
C VAL A 179 -31.88 16.56 -31.96
N ASN A 180 -31.32 17.76 -31.81
CA ASN A 180 -30.81 18.30 -30.56
C ASN A 180 -31.90 18.37 -29.49
N ASN A 181 -33.05 18.96 -29.83
CA ASN A 181 -34.19 19.05 -28.92
C ASN A 181 -34.77 17.68 -28.57
N TYR A 182 -34.80 16.73 -29.51
CA TYR A 182 -35.28 15.37 -29.27
C TYR A 182 -34.33 14.58 -28.37
N LEU A 183 -33.02 14.66 -28.61
CA LEU A 183 -32.00 14.01 -27.78
C LEU A 183 -32.02 14.59 -26.37
N GLN A 184 -32.04 15.92 -26.23
CA GLN A 184 -32.12 16.59 -24.92
C GLN A 184 -33.38 16.19 -24.14
N LYS A 185 -34.55 16.16 -24.78
CA LYS A 185 -35.81 15.74 -24.14
C LYS A 185 -35.83 14.26 -23.74
N ASN A 186 -35.00 13.43 -24.38
CA ASN A 186 -34.93 11.98 -24.13
C ASN A 186 -33.64 11.55 -23.40
N ILE A 187 -32.84 12.47 -22.88
CA ILE A 187 -31.60 12.18 -22.12
C ILE A 187 -31.82 11.13 -21.04
N ILE A 188 -32.94 11.21 -20.30
CA ILE A 188 -33.27 10.26 -19.23
C ILE A 188 -33.46 8.84 -19.80
N LYS A 189 -34.14 8.70 -20.94
CA LYS A 189 -34.33 7.39 -21.59
C LYS A 189 -33.03 6.87 -22.19
N LEU A 190 -32.20 7.75 -22.76
CA LEU A 190 -30.88 7.40 -23.28
C LEU A 190 -29.95 6.93 -22.16
N SER A 191 -30.00 7.58 -21.00
CA SER A 191 -29.28 7.18 -19.79
C SER A 191 -29.72 5.79 -19.30
N GLN A 192 -31.03 5.53 -19.21
CA GLN A 192 -31.59 4.23 -18.82
C GLN A 192 -31.28 3.11 -19.83
N LEU A 193 -31.34 3.41 -21.13
CA LEU A 193 -30.96 2.47 -22.17
C LEU A 193 -29.46 2.16 -22.10
N SER A 194 -28.63 3.19 -21.91
CA SER A 194 -27.18 3.03 -21.72
C SER A 194 -26.86 2.21 -20.47
N GLU A 195 -27.57 2.43 -19.37
CA GLU A 195 -27.45 1.62 -18.15
C GLU A 195 -27.79 0.15 -18.41
N THR A 196 -28.87 -0.11 -19.15
CA THR A 196 -29.27 -1.48 -19.52
C THR A 196 -28.22 -2.15 -20.40
N VAL A 197 -27.75 -1.45 -21.44
CA VAL A 197 -26.71 -1.95 -22.35
C VAL A 197 -25.40 -2.18 -21.62
N LEU A 198 -24.95 -1.24 -20.78
CA LEU A 198 -23.74 -1.39 -19.98
C LEU A 198 -23.84 -2.57 -19.02
N ASN A 199 -24.97 -2.75 -18.32
CA ASN A 199 -25.18 -3.91 -17.46
C ASN A 199 -25.16 -5.25 -18.23
N GLN A 200 -25.63 -5.28 -19.48
CA GLN A 200 -25.56 -6.46 -20.34
C GLN A 200 -24.15 -6.74 -20.87
N HIS A 201 -23.33 -5.70 -21.08
CA HIS A 201 -21.95 -5.84 -21.56
C HIS A 201 -20.95 -6.09 -20.42
N PHE A 202 -21.24 -5.62 -19.23
CA PHE A 202 -20.51 -5.88 -17.99
C PHE A 202 -21.26 -6.90 -17.11
N SER A 203 -21.80 -7.98 -17.69
CA SER A 203 -22.34 -9.09 -16.90
C SER A 203 -21.22 -9.85 -16.19
N GLU A 204 -21.57 -10.60 -15.14
CA GLU A 204 -20.59 -11.39 -14.36
C GLU A 204 -19.74 -12.31 -15.26
N GLU A 205 -20.39 -13.07 -16.13
CA GLU A 205 -19.73 -13.98 -17.08
C GLU A 205 -18.83 -13.23 -18.08
N LYS A 206 -19.29 -12.09 -18.62
CA LYS A 206 -18.49 -11.28 -19.55
C LYS A 206 -17.31 -10.61 -18.87
N LEU A 207 -17.46 -10.18 -17.62
CA LEU A 207 -16.37 -9.61 -16.82
C LEU A 207 -15.29 -10.66 -16.57
N TYR A 208 -15.70 -11.87 -16.21
CA TYR A 208 -14.79 -12.99 -16.01
C TYR A 208 -14.01 -13.32 -17.29
N HIS A 209 -14.69 -13.48 -18.42
CA HIS A 209 -14.02 -13.71 -19.71
C HIS A 209 -13.15 -12.55 -20.17
N PHE A 210 -13.59 -11.30 -19.95
CA PHE A 210 -12.79 -10.12 -20.25
C PHE A 210 -11.50 -10.12 -19.45
N GLN A 211 -11.56 -10.42 -18.16
CA GLN A 211 -10.39 -10.45 -17.28
C GLN A 211 -9.44 -11.60 -17.63
N ALA A 212 -9.96 -12.80 -17.92
CA ALA A 212 -9.15 -13.93 -18.41
C ALA A 212 -8.45 -13.59 -19.73
N ASN A 213 -9.16 -12.94 -20.65
CA ASN A 213 -8.60 -12.50 -21.93
C ASN A 213 -7.53 -11.40 -21.75
N LEU A 214 -7.75 -10.46 -20.83
CA LEU A 214 -6.74 -9.46 -20.47
C LEU A 214 -5.51 -10.13 -19.86
N TRP A 215 -5.71 -11.07 -18.92
CA TRP A 215 -4.63 -11.82 -18.30
C TRP A 215 -3.80 -12.56 -19.35
N HIS A 216 -4.42 -13.32 -20.25
CA HIS A 216 -3.72 -13.99 -21.35
C HIS A 216 -2.87 -13.05 -22.21
N LYS A 217 -3.29 -11.79 -22.39
CA LYS A 217 -2.56 -10.79 -23.17
C LYS A 217 -1.38 -10.17 -22.40
N ILE A 218 -1.56 -9.89 -21.11
CA ILE A 218 -0.54 -9.18 -20.31
C ILE A 218 0.46 -10.13 -19.66
N LYS A 219 0.08 -11.37 -19.35
CA LYS A 219 0.86 -12.26 -18.48
C LYS A 219 2.26 -12.60 -19.02
N LEU A 220 2.42 -12.62 -20.34
CA LEU A 220 3.69 -12.88 -21.04
C LEU A 220 4.54 -11.62 -21.25
N GLN A 221 4.02 -10.44 -20.92
CA GLN A 221 4.77 -9.20 -21.05
C GLN A 221 5.85 -9.13 -19.96
N PRO A 222 7.05 -8.62 -20.31
CA PRO A 222 8.10 -8.37 -19.32
C PRO A 222 7.69 -7.23 -18.39
N LEU A 223 8.14 -7.27 -17.14
CA LEU A 223 7.88 -6.21 -16.15
C LEU A 223 8.44 -4.85 -16.58
N ASN A 224 9.42 -4.81 -17.50
CA ASN A 224 9.97 -3.55 -18.01
C ASN A 224 8.92 -2.63 -18.67
N VAL A 225 7.78 -3.18 -19.08
CA VAL A 225 6.67 -2.41 -19.68
C VAL A 225 6.21 -1.31 -18.73
N LEU A 226 6.32 -1.50 -17.40
CA LEU A 226 5.98 -0.50 -16.38
C LEU A 226 6.80 0.79 -16.50
N ARG A 227 8.04 0.73 -17.01
CA ARG A 227 8.88 1.93 -17.25
C ARG A 227 8.27 2.87 -18.29
N ARG A 228 7.41 2.38 -19.17
CA ARG A 228 6.76 3.22 -20.20
C ARG A 228 5.64 4.08 -19.63
N TYR A 229 5.12 3.72 -18.46
CA TYR A 229 4.00 4.39 -17.80
C TYR A 229 4.44 5.23 -16.61
N VAL A 230 5.65 5.03 -16.10
CA VAL A 230 6.24 5.82 -15.02
C VAL A 230 7.44 6.56 -15.56
N GLU A 231 7.36 7.89 -15.60
CA GLU A 231 8.49 8.72 -16.02
C GLU A 231 9.54 8.73 -14.91
N VAL A 232 10.59 7.93 -15.11
CA VAL A 232 11.65 7.69 -14.13
C VAL A 232 12.38 8.98 -13.74
N ASN A 233 12.45 9.96 -14.64
CA ASN A 233 13.08 11.26 -14.40
C ASN A 233 12.23 12.17 -13.49
N ASP A 234 10.92 11.98 -13.45
CA ASP A 234 9.97 12.75 -12.63
C ASP A 234 9.54 12.00 -11.36
N LEU A 235 10.15 10.84 -11.07
CA LEU A 235 9.92 10.08 -9.83
C LEU A 235 10.13 10.92 -8.57
N PRO A 236 11.21 11.71 -8.42
CA PRO A 236 11.39 12.53 -7.22
C PRO A 236 10.22 13.48 -6.99
N LYS A 237 9.74 14.15 -8.04
CA LYS A 237 8.58 15.06 -7.96
C LYS A 237 7.29 14.31 -7.66
N THR A 238 7.09 13.14 -8.25
CA THR A 238 5.89 12.33 -8.03
C THR A 238 5.82 11.83 -6.59
N VAL A 239 6.96 11.40 -6.04
CA VAL A 239 7.07 10.97 -4.64
C VAL A 239 6.89 12.16 -3.69
N GLU A 240 7.39 13.34 -4.03
CA GLU A 240 7.18 14.58 -3.28
C GLU A 240 5.69 14.98 -3.23
N LEU A 241 4.97 14.93 -4.36
CA LEU A 241 3.52 15.15 -4.38
C LEU A 241 2.76 14.11 -3.53
N GLY A 242 3.17 12.84 -3.57
CA GLY A 242 2.62 11.81 -2.71
C GLY A 242 2.88 12.09 -1.23
N HIS A 243 4.06 12.60 -0.90
CA HIS A 243 4.42 13.02 0.44
C HIS A 243 3.58 14.22 0.91
N GLU A 244 3.33 15.24 0.08
CA GLU A 244 2.45 16.36 0.44
C GLU A 244 1.02 15.91 0.78
N ILE A 245 0.49 14.96 0.00
CA ILE A 245 -0.83 14.36 0.26
C ILE A 245 -0.80 13.62 1.60
N TRP A 246 0.24 12.82 1.86
CA TRP A 246 0.40 12.12 3.13
C TRP A 246 0.49 13.10 4.32
N GLU A 247 1.29 14.16 4.18
CA GLU A 247 1.45 15.21 5.18
C GLU A 247 0.12 15.91 5.51
N HIS A 248 -0.71 16.16 4.50
CA HIS A 248 -2.05 16.67 4.72
C HIS A 248 -2.93 15.64 5.45
N ILE A 249 -3.02 14.42 4.92
CA ILE A 249 -3.91 13.38 5.46
C ILE A 249 -3.56 13.05 6.91
N ARG A 250 -2.27 12.96 7.27
CA ARG A 250 -1.85 12.61 8.64
C ARG A 250 -2.25 13.64 9.69
N GLN A 251 -2.41 14.90 9.29
CA GLN A 251 -2.85 15.95 10.20
C GLN A 251 -4.37 16.02 10.37
N THR A 252 -5.14 15.34 9.51
CA THR A 252 -6.60 15.35 9.58
C THR A 252 -7.13 14.63 10.81
N ASP A 253 -8.27 15.11 11.31
CA ASP A 253 -9.01 14.41 12.38
C ASP A 253 -9.50 13.04 11.93
N TYR A 254 -9.75 12.87 10.62
CA TYR A 254 -10.07 11.58 10.02
C TYR A 254 -8.98 10.53 10.29
N LEU A 255 -7.72 10.79 9.92
CA LEU A 255 -6.66 9.80 10.13
C LEU A 255 -6.36 9.59 11.62
N LYS A 256 -6.40 10.66 12.43
CA LYS A 256 -6.26 10.56 13.89
C LYS A 256 -7.27 9.58 14.48
N GLN A 257 -8.55 9.71 14.12
CA GLN A 257 -9.59 8.80 14.58
C GLN A 257 -9.40 7.37 14.05
N GLN A 258 -9.05 7.20 12.77
CA GLN A 258 -8.80 5.88 12.17
C GLN A 258 -7.63 5.16 12.84
N VAL A 259 -6.54 5.87 13.14
CA VAL A 259 -5.39 5.30 13.86
C VAL A 259 -5.80 4.92 15.29
N HIS A 260 -6.50 5.79 15.99
CA HIS A 260 -7.00 5.49 17.33
C HIS A 260 -7.86 4.22 17.36
N ASP A 261 -8.92 4.19 16.56
CA ASP A 261 -9.88 3.09 16.56
C ASP A 261 -9.28 1.80 16.01
N GLY A 262 -8.37 1.90 15.03
CA GLY A 262 -7.61 0.78 14.50
C GLY A 262 -6.69 0.15 15.55
N VAL A 263 -5.90 0.98 16.26
CA VAL A 263 -5.04 0.51 17.35
C VAL A 263 -5.87 -0.05 18.50
N TYR A 264 -7.00 0.57 18.82
CA TYR A 264 -7.89 0.09 19.88
C TYR A 264 -8.49 -1.27 19.52
N ALA A 265 -9.01 -1.44 18.31
CA ALA A 265 -9.57 -2.69 17.84
C ALA A 265 -8.50 -3.81 17.80
N TRP A 266 -7.27 -3.49 17.38
CA TRP A 266 -6.15 -4.42 17.45
C TRP A 266 -5.81 -4.78 18.89
N TYR A 267 -5.68 -3.80 19.79
CA TYR A 267 -5.34 -4.03 21.19
C TYR A 267 -6.41 -4.88 21.89
N ALA A 268 -7.69 -4.53 21.74
CA ALA A 268 -8.80 -5.24 22.36
C ALA A 268 -8.82 -6.73 21.99
N ARG A 269 -8.42 -7.08 20.75
CA ARG A 269 -8.32 -8.47 20.25
C ARG A 269 -7.07 -9.20 20.77
N ASN A 270 -6.01 -8.48 21.08
CA ASN A 270 -4.69 -9.06 21.37
C ASN A 270 -4.24 -8.93 22.83
N GLN A 271 -4.91 -8.12 23.64
CA GLN A 271 -4.50 -7.78 25.02
C GLN A 271 -4.31 -9.01 25.92
N GLU A 272 -5.09 -10.07 25.71
CA GLU A 272 -5.01 -11.32 26.49
C GLU A 272 -4.10 -12.38 25.85
N ARG A 273 -3.66 -12.16 24.60
CA ARG A 273 -2.76 -13.09 23.91
C ARG A 273 -1.35 -12.97 24.50
N SER A 274 -0.67 -14.10 24.54
CA SER A 274 0.76 -14.14 24.89
C SER A 274 1.61 -13.60 23.75
N PHE A 275 2.81 -13.10 24.08
CA PHE A 275 3.78 -12.71 23.06
C PHE A 275 4.21 -13.88 22.18
N ASP A 276 4.13 -15.12 22.66
CA ASP A 276 4.34 -16.31 21.83
C ASP A 276 3.44 -16.30 20.59
N LEU A 277 2.13 -16.09 20.78
CA LEU A 277 1.16 -16.05 19.69
C LEU A 277 1.33 -14.81 18.81
N LEU A 278 1.64 -13.65 19.40
CA LEU A 278 1.82 -12.41 18.66
C LEU A 278 3.07 -12.42 17.78
N LEU A 279 4.17 -12.99 18.28
CA LEU A 279 5.41 -13.14 17.51
C LEU A 279 5.25 -14.20 16.42
N HIS A 280 4.55 -15.30 16.70
CA HIS A 280 4.28 -16.32 15.69
C HIS A 280 3.43 -15.81 14.51
N ASP A 281 2.45 -14.93 14.75
CA ASP A 281 1.68 -14.28 13.66
C ASP A 281 2.57 -13.45 12.71
N LEU A 282 3.76 -13.03 13.17
CA LEU A 282 4.77 -12.32 12.39
C LEU A 282 5.86 -13.23 11.82
N ASN A 283 5.69 -14.56 11.92
CA ASN A 283 6.70 -15.58 11.62
C ASN A 283 8.00 -15.44 12.44
N ILE A 284 7.91 -14.87 13.65
CA ILE A 284 9.03 -14.80 14.60
C ILE A 284 8.90 -15.98 15.55
N ASP A 285 9.61 -17.07 15.24
CA ASP A 285 9.68 -18.27 16.05
C ASP A 285 11.09 -18.50 16.63
N GLU A 286 11.20 -19.49 17.52
CA GLU A 286 12.45 -19.82 18.20
C GLU A 286 13.58 -20.17 17.21
N ASN A 287 13.24 -20.76 16.07
CA ASN A 287 14.21 -21.10 15.03
C ASN A 287 14.81 -19.83 14.38
N LEU A 288 13.98 -18.83 14.07
CA LEU A 288 14.43 -17.53 13.56
C LEU A 288 15.34 -16.82 14.59
N ILE A 289 14.95 -16.82 15.86
CA ILE A 289 15.71 -16.21 16.97
C ILE A 289 17.09 -16.87 17.10
N GLN A 290 17.13 -18.21 17.19
CA GLN A 290 18.36 -18.95 17.48
C GLN A 290 19.31 -18.98 16.28
N ASN A 291 18.80 -19.15 15.06
CA ASN A 291 19.64 -19.40 13.90
C ASN A 291 19.93 -18.16 13.05
N GLU A 292 19.00 -17.21 12.94
CA GLU A 292 19.16 -16.06 12.04
C GLU A 292 19.49 -14.78 12.83
N LEU A 293 18.67 -14.41 13.83
CA LEU A 293 18.88 -13.15 14.55
C LEU A 293 20.14 -13.17 15.42
N THR A 294 20.46 -14.30 16.06
CA THR A 294 21.69 -14.41 16.87
C THR A 294 22.94 -14.14 16.02
N GLN A 295 22.99 -14.64 14.78
CA GLN A 295 24.14 -14.41 13.89
C GLN A 295 24.31 -12.93 13.53
N LEU A 296 23.20 -12.21 13.37
CA LEU A 296 23.22 -10.77 13.08
C LEU A 296 23.55 -9.92 14.32
N LEU A 297 23.18 -10.38 15.52
CA LEU A 297 23.44 -9.67 16.78
C LEU A 297 24.86 -9.85 17.29
N ASN A 298 25.48 -11.01 17.08
CA ASN A 298 26.85 -11.30 17.52
C ASN A 298 27.88 -10.22 17.16
N PRO A 299 28.01 -9.74 15.91
CA PRO A 299 29.00 -8.71 15.57
C PRO A 299 28.72 -7.37 16.27
N ILE A 300 27.45 -7.01 16.49
CA ILE A 300 27.07 -5.78 17.19
C ILE A 300 27.54 -5.84 18.65
N ILE A 301 27.34 -6.99 19.30
CA ILE A 301 27.69 -7.16 20.71
C ILE A 301 29.21 -7.27 20.88
N GLN A 302 29.90 -7.94 19.96
CA GLN A 302 31.37 -7.95 19.93
C GLN A 302 31.95 -6.55 19.78
N GLU A 303 31.40 -5.72 18.88
CA GLU A 303 31.79 -4.31 18.76
C GLU A 303 31.48 -3.54 20.07
N MET A 304 30.33 -3.79 20.70
CA MET A 304 29.97 -3.15 21.98
C MET A 304 30.95 -3.50 23.10
N ILE A 305 31.44 -4.74 23.18
CA ILE A 305 32.42 -5.20 24.18
C ILE A 305 33.81 -4.66 23.90
N GLN A 306 34.22 -4.66 22.63
CA GLN A 306 35.51 -4.10 22.19
C GLN A 306 35.53 -2.58 22.35
N SER A 307 34.38 -1.92 22.14
CA SER A 307 34.19 -0.54 22.50
C SER A 307 34.22 -0.40 24.03
N LYS A 308 34.76 0.71 24.54
CA LYS A 308 34.73 0.98 25.99
C LYS A 308 33.32 1.14 26.56
N TYR A 309 32.29 1.12 25.70
CA TYR A 309 30.90 1.36 26.06
C TYR A 309 30.40 0.43 27.18
N LEU A 310 30.55 -0.89 27.02
CA LEU A 310 30.07 -1.84 28.04
C LEU A 310 30.77 -1.61 29.38
N ARG A 311 32.10 -1.42 29.35
CA ARG A 311 32.91 -1.16 30.55
C ARG A 311 32.50 0.14 31.25
N GLU A 312 32.30 1.22 30.50
CA GLU A 312 31.89 2.52 31.04
C GLU A 312 30.48 2.48 31.63
N ARG A 313 29.54 1.82 30.92
CA ARG A 313 28.16 1.63 31.41
C ARG A 313 28.11 0.79 32.67
N ALA A 314 28.83 -0.34 32.72
CA ALA A 314 28.92 -1.18 33.91
C ALA A 314 29.55 -0.43 35.09
N ARG A 315 30.63 0.33 34.85
CA ARG A 315 31.29 1.11 35.91
C ARG A 315 30.34 2.08 36.58
N LEU A 316 29.50 2.78 35.82
CA LEU A 316 28.53 3.74 36.35
C LEU A 316 27.60 3.10 37.40
N TYR A 317 27.11 1.88 37.14
CA TYR A 317 26.22 1.19 38.08
C TYR A 317 26.99 0.57 39.25
N LEU A 318 28.19 0.04 38.99
CA LEU A 318 29.06 -0.50 40.05
C LEU A 318 29.48 0.60 41.03
N GLU A 319 29.84 1.80 40.56
CA GLU A 319 30.14 2.94 41.42
C GLU A 319 28.92 3.32 42.27
N LYS A 320 27.71 3.39 41.68
CA LYS A 320 26.47 3.65 42.44
C LYS A 320 26.23 2.61 43.53
N PHE A 321 26.52 1.34 43.25
CA PHE A 321 26.34 0.24 44.20
C PHE A 321 27.39 0.29 45.31
N TYR A 322 28.69 0.28 44.98
CA TYR A 322 29.75 0.20 45.97
C TYR A 322 29.91 1.46 46.82
N TYR A 323 29.58 2.64 46.27
CA TYR A 323 29.54 3.88 47.03
C TYR A 323 28.18 4.16 47.69
N SER A 324 27.21 3.24 47.61
CA SER A 324 25.98 3.35 48.40
C SER A 324 26.26 3.25 49.89
N GLU A 325 25.43 3.90 50.70
CA GLU A 325 25.55 3.85 52.17
C GLU A 325 25.49 2.43 52.70
N GLN A 326 24.66 1.57 52.09
CA GLN A 326 24.52 0.16 52.51
C GLN A 326 25.83 -0.62 52.35
N ILE A 327 26.48 -0.51 51.19
CA ILE A 327 27.72 -1.25 50.93
C ILE A 327 28.89 -0.65 51.70
N GLN A 328 28.95 0.67 51.87
CA GLN A 328 29.98 1.29 52.71
C GLN A 328 29.87 0.88 54.18
N GLN A 329 28.68 0.53 54.68
CA GLN A 329 28.53 -0.02 56.04
C GLN A 329 29.03 -1.47 56.14
N ILE A 330 28.92 -2.25 55.06
CA ILE A 330 29.38 -3.65 54.99
C ILE A 330 30.92 -3.72 54.82
N LEU A 331 31.50 -2.76 54.10
CA LEU A 331 32.94 -2.70 53.80
C LEU A 331 33.77 -1.89 54.82
N LYS A 332 33.14 -1.38 55.87
CA LYS A 332 33.81 -0.82 57.07
C LYS A 332 34.20 -1.94 58.01
#